data_AF-S9P9N7-F1
#
_entry.id   AF-S9P9N7-F1
#
_cell.length_a   1.000
_cell.length_b   1.000
_cell.length_c   1.000
_cell.angle_alpha   90.00
_cell.angle_beta   90.00
_cell.angle_gamma   90.00
#
_symmetry.space_group_name_H-M   'P 1'
#
loop_
_entity.id
_entity.type
_entity.pdbx_description
1 polymer ?
#
loop_
_entity_poly.entity_id
_entity_poly.type
_entity_poly.pdbx_seq_one_letter_code
_entity_poly.pdbx_strand_id
1 'polypeptide(L)'
;MTSPVLVLFHRIADPPSAVARRYVVDYALEDRVRFRNVAFAEAETAWRELGGQLTPALWDGVHLHQGAEAVVARLQAVVNLGRDA
;
A
#
# COMPACT_ATOMS: atom_id res chain seq x y z
N MET A 1 -4.94 20.78 -3.49
CA MET A 1 -4.80 19.62 -4.40
C MET A 1 -3.99 18.58 -3.64
N THR A 2 -4.64 17.73 -2.86
CA THR A 2 -3.95 16.80 -1.96
C THR A 2 -3.59 15.54 -2.73
N SER A 3 -2.29 15.31 -2.93
CA SER A 3 -1.72 14.13 -3.57
C SER A 3 -2.30 12.82 -3.01
N PRO A 4 -2.37 11.73 -3.79
CA PRO A 4 -2.77 10.43 -3.25
C PRO A 4 -1.81 10.05 -2.11
N VAL A 5 -2.38 9.83 -0.92
CA VAL A 5 -1.67 9.77 0.37
C VAL A 5 -0.82 8.49 0.48
N LEU A 6 -1.23 7.40 -0.16
CA LEU A 6 -0.59 6.10 0.01
C LEU A 6 -0.37 5.41 -1.35
N VAL A 7 0.74 4.67 -1.48
CA VAL A 7 1.04 3.84 -2.65
C VAL A 7 1.26 2.40 -2.21
N LEU A 8 0.43 1.47 -2.70
CA LEU A 8 0.56 0.04 -2.42
C LEU A 8 1.27 -0.67 -3.58
N PHE A 9 2.52 -1.04 -3.34
CA PHE A 9 3.29 -1.94 -4.19
C PHE A 9 2.89 -3.39 -3.91
N HIS A 10 2.46 -4.10 -4.95
CA HIS A 10 1.91 -5.45 -4.79
C HIS A 10 2.22 -6.34 -6.00
N ARG A 11 2.01 -7.65 -5.87
CA ARG A 11 1.98 -8.60 -7.00
C ARG A 11 0.61 -9.24 -7.10
N ILE A 12 0.14 -9.56 -8.31
CA ILE A 12 -1.19 -10.18 -8.49
C ILE A 12 -1.22 -11.60 -7.92
N ALA A 13 -0.18 -12.40 -8.20
CA ALA A 13 -0.06 -13.80 -7.80
C ALA A 13 0.41 -14.01 -6.34
N ASP A 14 0.61 -12.93 -5.58
CA ASP A 14 1.12 -12.97 -4.22
C ASP A 14 -0.03 -12.96 -3.19
N PRO A 15 -0.24 -14.05 -2.41
CA PRO A 15 -1.34 -14.11 -1.45
C PRO A 15 -1.30 -13.01 -0.36
N PRO A 16 -0.13 -12.68 0.26
CA PRO A 16 0.01 -11.49 1.10
C PRO A 16 -0.47 -10.19 0.43
N SER A 17 -0.16 -9.99 -0.84
CA SER A 17 -0.67 -8.84 -1.62
C SER A 17 -2.19 -8.89 -1.84
N ALA A 18 -2.80 -10.07 -1.91
CA ALA A 18 -4.25 -10.20 -1.98
C ALA A 18 -4.92 -9.73 -0.67
N VAL A 19 -4.33 -10.04 0.49
CA VAL A 19 -4.80 -9.57 1.81
C VAL A 19 -4.82 -8.04 1.86
N ALA A 20 -3.71 -7.39 1.48
CA ALA A 20 -3.64 -5.94 1.48
C ALA A 20 -4.66 -5.29 0.53
N ARG A 21 -4.81 -5.82 -0.70
CA ARG A 21 -5.82 -5.33 -1.67
C ARG A 21 -7.24 -5.48 -1.15
N ARG A 22 -7.54 -6.63 -0.53
CA ARG A 22 -8.85 -6.90 0.08
C ARG A 22 -9.17 -5.86 1.16
N TYR A 23 -8.22 -5.59 2.05
CA TYR A 23 -8.40 -4.58 3.10
C TYR A 23 -8.71 -3.19 2.53
N VAL A 24 -8.00 -2.74 1.48
CA VAL A 24 -8.27 -1.45 0.86
C VAL A 24 -9.72 -1.34 0.38
N VAL A 25 -10.24 -2.40 -0.25
CA VAL A 25 -11.63 -2.44 -0.75
C VAL A 25 -12.64 -2.55 0.40
N ASP A 26 -12.41 -3.45 1.35
CA ASP A 26 -13.35 -3.70 2.46
C ASP A 26 -13.55 -2.46 3.35
N TYR A 27 -12.59 -1.52 3.36
CA TYR A 27 -12.64 -0.27 4.12
C TYR A 27 -12.78 1.00 3.26
N ALA A 28 -13.16 0.86 1.99
CA ALA A 28 -13.42 1.98 1.06
C ALA A 28 -12.23 2.98 0.93
N LEU A 29 -11.00 2.46 0.84
CA LEU A 29 -9.76 3.25 0.76
C LEU A 29 -9.26 3.47 -0.68
N GLU A 30 -10.02 3.09 -1.70
CA GLU A 30 -9.60 3.11 -3.11
C GLU A 30 -9.20 4.51 -3.59
N ASP A 31 -9.90 5.55 -3.13
CA ASP A 31 -9.58 6.95 -3.48
C ASP A 31 -8.32 7.48 -2.77
N ARG A 32 -7.81 6.73 -1.78
CA ARG A 32 -6.64 7.12 -0.96
C ARG A 32 -5.39 6.29 -1.27
N VAL A 33 -5.56 5.10 -1.82
CA VAL A 33 -4.48 4.14 -2.07
C VAL A 33 -4.28 3.92 -3.57
N ARG A 34 -3.12 4.34 -4.08
CA ARG A 34 -2.73 4.03 -5.45
C ARG A 34 -2.07 2.65 -5.52
N PHE A 35 -2.68 1.72 -6.25
CA PHE A 35 -2.07 0.42 -6.51
C PHE A 35 -0.96 0.51 -7.57
N ARG A 36 0.18 -0.12 -7.31
CA ARG A 36 1.27 -0.30 -8.27
C ARG A 36 1.70 -1.76 -8.28
N ASN A 37 1.41 -2.46 -9.37
CA ASN A 37 1.82 -3.84 -9.53
C ASN A 37 3.31 -3.90 -9.91
N VAL A 38 4.15 -4.45 -9.03
CA VAL A 38 5.61 -4.54 -9.25
C VAL A 38 6.03 -5.53 -10.34
N ALA A 39 5.08 -6.22 -10.98
CA ALA A 39 5.35 -6.94 -12.23
C ALA A 39 5.64 -5.99 -13.41
N PHE A 40 5.28 -4.71 -13.31
CA PHE A 40 5.64 -3.69 -14.28
C PHE A 40 6.95 -3.00 -13.87
N ALA A 41 7.87 -2.85 -14.81
CA ALA A 41 9.22 -2.33 -14.56
C ALA A 41 9.22 -0.97 -13.84
N GLU A 42 8.36 -0.03 -14.26
CA GLU A 42 8.25 1.29 -13.64
C GLU A 42 7.83 1.24 -12.17
N ALA A 43 6.98 0.28 -11.80
CA ALA A 43 6.56 0.07 -10.43
C ALA A 43 7.63 -0.65 -9.61
N GLU A 44 8.35 -1.60 -10.22
CA GLU A 44 9.50 -2.25 -9.60
C GLU A 44 10.61 -1.25 -9.30
N THR A 45 11.02 -0.43 -10.27
CA THR A 45 12.06 0.59 -10.10
C THR A 45 11.72 1.54 -8.96
N ALA A 46 10.51 2.12 -8.98
CA ALA A 46 10.09 3.03 -7.92
C ALA A 46 10.00 2.34 -6.55
N TRP A 47 9.58 1.08 -6.50
CA TRP A 47 9.58 0.30 -5.25
C TRP A 47 11.00 0.08 -4.73
N ARG A 48 11.95 -0.26 -5.60
CA ARG A 48 13.36 -0.47 -5.26
C ARG A 48 14.04 0.82 -4.79
N GLU A 49 13.76 1.95 -5.42
CA GLU A 49 14.28 3.28 -5.02
C GLU A 49 13.85 3.65 -3.60
N LEU A 50 12.67 3.19 -3.17
CA LEU A 50 12.15 3.37 -1.80
C LEU A 50 12.69 2.31 -0.81
N GLY A 51 13.63 1.44 -1.21
CA GLY A 51 14.18 0.38 -0.37
C GLY A 51 13.33 -0.91 -0.32
N GLY A 52 12.52 -1.14 -1.35
CA GLY A 52 11.66 -2.31 -1.47
C GLY A 52 12.40 -3.64 -1.53
N GLN A 53 12.00 -4.57 -0.66
CA GLN A 53 12.54 -5.92 -0.54
C GLN A 53 11.44 -6.99 -0.48
N LEU A 54 10.30 -6.69 0.16
CA LEU A 54 9.15 -7.59 0.30
C LEU A 54 7.85 -6.95 -0.23
N THR A 55 7.00 -7.75 -0.89
CA THR A 55 5.62 -7.36 -1.22
C THR A 55 4.62 -8.11 -0.32
N PRO A 56 3.47 -7.49 0.02
CA PRO A 56 3.08 -6.13 -0.31
C PRO A 56 3.93 -5.09 0.43
N ALA A 57 4.01 -3.88 -0.11
CA ALA A 57 4.65 -2.74 0.56
C ALA A 57 3.83 -1.46 0.37
N LEU A 58 3.61 -0.71 1.44
CA LEU A 58 2.84 0.53 1.45
C LEU A 58 3.77 1.70 1.73
N TRP A 59 3.91 2.60 0.76
CA TRP A 59 4.54 3.90 0.96
C TRP A 59 3.50 4.88 1.48
N ASP A 60 3.76 5.52 2.61
CA ASP A 60 2.84 6.47 3.24
C ASP A 60 3.23 7.95 3.08
N GLY A 61 4.18 8.22 2.18
CA GLY A 61 4.77 9.55 2.00
C GLY A 61 6.06 9.76 2.79
N VAL A 62 6.36 8.93 3.79
CA VAL A 62 7.55 9.06 4.63
C VAL A 62 8.28 7.72 4.80
N HIS A 63 7.55 6.63 5.02
CA HIS A 63 8.09 5.30 5.28
C HIS A 63 7.50 4.25 4.35
N LEU A 64 8.32 3.24 4.00
CA LEU A 64 7.91 2.06 3.26
C LEU A 64 7.63 0.91 4.24
N HIS A 65 6.36 0.64 4.52
CA HIS A 65 5.90 -0.47 5.36
C HIS A 65 5.84 -1.74 4.52
N GLN A 66 6.57 -2.78 4.88
CA GLN A 66 6.72 -3.99 4.04
C GLN A 66 6.19 -5.24 4.72
N GLY A 67 5.56 -6.13 3.95
CA GLY A 67 4.85 -7.31 4.45
C GLY A 67 3.40 -7.04 4.80
N ALA A 68 2.54 -8.06 4.68
CA ALA A 68 1.09 -7.89 4.83
C ALA A 68 0.68 -7.34 6.20
N GLU A 69 1.31 -7.78 7.29
CA GLU A 69 1.00 -7.32 8.64
C GLU A 69 1.25 -5.82 8.81
N ALA A 70 2.46 -5.34 8.47
CA ALA A 70 2.82 -3.93 8.58
C ALA A 70 1.95 -3.05 7.67
N VAL A 71 1.67 -3.51 6.45
CA VAL A 71 0.79 -2.83 5.50
C VAL A 71 -0.62 -2.69 6.07
N VAL A 72 -1.22 -3.77 6.57
CA VAL A 72 -2.57 -3.74 7.15
C VAL A 72 -2.63 -2.86 8.40
N ALA A 73 -1.63 -2.97 9.29
CA ALA A 73 -1.55 -2.12 10.48
C ALA A 73 -1.54 -0.63 10.12
N ARG A 74 -0.79 -0.26 9.06
CA ARG A 74 -0.76 1.13 8.60
C ARG A 74 -2.07 1.59 7.98
N LEU A 75 -2.72 0.75 7.17
CA LEU A 75 -4.05 1.03 6.61
C LEU A 75 -5.10 1.21 7.71
N GLN A 76 -5.05 0.36 8.75
CA GLN A 76 -5.94 0.47 9.91
C GLN A 76 -5.76 1.80 10.66
N ALA A 77 -4.53 2.26 10.84
CA ALA A 77 -4.27 3.58 11.44
C ALA A 77 -4.90 4.72 10.63
N VAL A 78 -4.89 4.62 9.29
CA VAL A 78 -5.52 5.62 8.39
C VAL A 78 -7.05 5.61 8.51
N VAL A 79 -7.66 4.44 8.65
CA VAL A 79 -9.10 4.30 8.88
C VAL A 79 -9.49 4.94 10.21
N ASN A 80 -8.73 4.69 11.27
CA ASN A 80 -9.02 5.23 12.60
C ASN A 80 -8.94 6.77 12.61
N LEU A 81 -7.90 7.35 12.00
CA LEU A 81 -7.77 8.81 11.89
C LEU A 81 -8.92 9.48 11.14
N GLY A 82 -9.52 8.80 10.16
CA GLY A 82 -10.68 9.32 9.43
C GLY A 82 -12.00 9.25 10.18
N ARG A 83 -12.07 8.52 11.29
CA ARG A 83 -13.27 8.42 12.16
C ARG A 83 -13.30 9.50 13.24
N ASP A 84 -12.13 9.99 13.65
CA ASP A 84 -11.98 10.96 14.74
C ASP A 84 -11.96 12.42 14.26
N ALA A 85 -12.11 12.67 12.95
CA ALA A 85 -12.08 13.98 12.30
C ALA A 85 -13.47 14.39 11.79
#